data_AF-A0A078JB15-F1
#
_entry.id   AF-A0A078JB15-F1
#
_cell.length_a   1.000
_cell.length_b   1.000
_cell.length_c   1.000
_cell.angle_alpha   90.00
_cell.angle_beta   90.00
_cell.angle_gamma   90.00
#
_symmetry.space_group_name_H-M   'P 1'
#
loop_
_entity.id
_entity.type
_entity.pdbx_description
1 polymer ?
#
loop_
_entity_poly.entity_id
_entity_poly.type
_entity_poly.pdbx_seq_one_letter_code
_entity_poly.pdbx_strand_id
1 'polypeptide(L)'
;MFEAIQGVGGIVELAPGYLSAAYDIVKKAGGLFIADEVQSGFARTGDFWGFEAHNVVPDIVTMAKKAKVGNGFPLGAVVTTPEIARVLTRRCYFNTFGGNAVATTAVIGDVRGRGLMLGVELVSDHKLKTPATAETLHIMDQMKELGVLVGKGGFFGNVFRITPPLCFTKDDADYLVEAMDYSVSKM
;
A
#
# COMPACT_ATOMS: atom_id res chain seq x y z
N MET A 1 -2.33 12.78 -18.40
CA MET A 1 -2.45 12.44 -16.97
C MET A 1 -3.53 13.31 -16.38
N PHE A 2 -4.41 12.74 -15.55
CA PHE A 2 -5.53 13.46 -14.93
C PHE A 2 -5.75 12.95 -13.50
N GLU A 3 -6.31 13.78 -12.63
CA GLU A 3 -6.94 13.34 -11.37
C GLU A 3 -8.45 13.28 -11.61
N ALA A 4 -9.13 12.23 -11.14
CA ALA A 4 -10.59 12.13 -11.30
C ALA A 4 -11.32 13.27 -10.58
N ILE A 5 -10.81 13.67 -9.42
CA ILE A 5 -11.15 14.91 -8.73
C ILE A 5 -9.85 15.61 -8.40
N GLN A 6 -9.68 16.86 -8.83
CA GLN A 6 -8.45 17.60 -8.57
C GLN A 6 -8.38 17.99 -7.10
N GLY A 7 -7.57 17.27 -6.34
CA GLY A 7 -7.49 17.45 -4.90
C GLY A 7 -6.89 18.79 -4.52
N VAL A 8 -5.65 19.03 -4.93
CA VAL A 8 -4.90 20.27 -4.64
C VAL A 8 -5.52 21.48 -5.33
N GLY A 9 -6.18 21.27 -6.47
CA GLY A 9 -6.91 22.31 -7.20
C GLY A 9 -8.13 22.86 -6.46
N GLY A 10 -8.48 22.32 -5.30
CA GLY A 10 -9.62 22.76 -4.49
C GLY A 10 -10.82 21.82 -4.56
N ILE A 11 -10.59 20.50 -4.69
CA ILE A 11 -11.64 19.48 -4.84
C ILE A 11 -12.51 19.81 -6.06
N VAL A 12 -11.86 20.00 -7.21
CA VAL A 12 -12.55 20.34 -8.45
C VAL A 12 -13.03 19.06 -9.13
N GLU A 13 -14.35 18.91 -9.20
CA GLU A 13 -15.00 17.89 -10.02
C GLU A 13 -15.01 18.31 -11.49
N LEU A 14 -14.74 17.36 -12.37
CA LEU A 14 -14.72 17.59 -13.80
C LEU A 14 -16.14 17.58 -14.35
N ALA A 15 -16.41 18.45 -15.33
CA ALA A 15 -17.71 18.52 -15.97
C ALA A 15 -18.09 17.14 -16.58
N PRO A 16 -19.37 16.73 -16.51
CA PRO A 16 -19.82 15.48 -17.11
C PRO A 16 -19.41 15.35 -18.58
N GLY A 17 -18.85 14.20 -18.96
CA GLY A 17 -18.38 13.93 -20.32
C GLY A 17 -17.01 14.50 -20.69
N TYR A 18 -16.42 15.39 -19.88
CA TYR A 18 -15.10 15.98 -20.14
C TYR A 18 -14.00 14.91 -20.27
N LEU A 19 -13.93 14.00 -19.29
CA LEU A 19 -12.91 12.94 -19.28
C LEU A 19 -13.08 11.93 -20.41
N SER A 20 -14.32 11.58 -20.75
CA SER A 20 -14.60 10.67 -21.87
C SER A 20 -14.20 11.29 -23.21
N ALA A 21 -14.51 12.57 -23.43
CA ALA A 21 -14.08 13.29 -24.64
C ALA A 21 -12.55 13.39 -24.72
N ALA A 22 -11.88 13.70 -23.60
CA ALA A 22 -10.43 13.75 -23.53
C ALA A 22 -9.79 12.38 -23.80
N TYR A 23 -10.36 11.31 -23.25
CA TYR A 23 -9.93 9.93 -23.49
C TYR A 23 -9.96 9.61 -24.99
N ASP A 24 -11.08 9.86 -25.67
CA ASP A 24 -11.22 9.57 -27.11
C ASP A 24 -10.20 10.33 -27.96
N ILE A 25 -9.96 11.61 -27.65
CA ILE A 25 -8.97 12.44 -28.36
C ILE A 25 -7.57 11.85 -28.18
N VAL A 26 -7.21 11.49 -26.95
CA VAL A 26 -5.88 10.94 -26.63
C VAL A 26 -5.68 9.58 -27.29
N LYS A 27 -6.67 8.68 -27.25
CA LYS A 27 -6.57 7.36 -27.89
C LYS A 27 -6.48 7.47 -29.40
N LYS A 28 -7.23 8.39 -30.04
CA LYS A 28 -7.11 8.65 -31.49
C LYS A 28 -5.73 9.14 -31.91
N ALA A 29 -5.06 9.90 -31.05
CA ALA A 29 -3.69 10.36 -31.27
C ALA A 29 -2.62 9.29 -30.97
N GLY A 30 -3.02 8.08 -30.52
CA GLY A 30 -2.08 7.03 -30.09
C GLY A 30 -1.40 7.30 -28.74
N GLY A 31 -1.94 8.22 -27.94
CA GLY A 31 -1.42 8.55 -26.61
C GLY A 31 -1.84 7.58 -25.52
N LEU A 32 -1.12 7.63 -24.39
CA LEU A 32 -1.46 6.92 -23.16
C LEU A 32 -2.30 7.78 -22.24
N PHE A 33 -3.31 7.18 -21.63
CA PHE A 33 -4.17 7.83 -20.66
C PHE A 33 -3.82 7.37 -19.23
N ILE A 34 -3.39 8.31 -18.38
CA ILE A 34 -2.88 8.02 -17.04
C ILE A 34 -3.82 8.63 -16.00
N ALA A 35 -4.39 7.79 -15.13
CA ALA A 35 -5.20 8.22 -14.00
C ALA A 35 -4.35 8.33 -12.73
N ASP A 36 -4.35 9.51 -12.12
CA ASP A 36 -3.76 9.75 -10.81
C ASP A 36 -4.81 9.57 -9.72
N GLU A 37 -4.73 8.41 -9.05
CA GLU A 37 -5.67 7.98 -8.02
C GLU A 37 -5.08 8.10 -6.61
N VAL A 38 -3.93 8.78 -6.46
CA VAL A 38 -3.27 9.02 -5.16
C VAL A 38 -4.24 9.69 -4.17
N GLN A 39 -5.14 10.56 -4.65
CA GLN A 39 -6.13 11.24 -3.80
C GLN A 39 -7.57 10.74 -3.96
N SER A 40 -7.99 10.27 -5.13
CA SER A 40 -9.38 9.85 -5.41
C SER A 40 -9.67 8.34 -5.31
N GLY A 41 -8.67 7.45 -5.44
CA GLY A 41 -8.92 5.98 -5.41
C GLY A 41 -9.25 5.37 -4.05
N PHE A 42 -9.33 4.04 -3.97
CA PHE A 42 -9.65 3.28 -2.76
C PHE A 42 -10.93 3.74 -2.06
N ALA A 43 -12.05 3.76 -2.79
CA ALA A 43 -13.38 4.08 -2.26
C ALA A 43 -13.55 5.50 -1.70
N ARG A 44 -12.58 6.42 -1.92
CA ARG A 44 -12.63 7.78 -1.35
C ARG A 44 -13.80 8.60 -1.91
N THR A 45 -14.18 8.36 -3.14
CA THR A 45 -15.21 9.13 -3.87
C THR A 45 -16.53 8.37 -4.05
N GLY A 46 -16.70 7.21 -3.39
CA GLY A 46 -17.88 6.35 -3.50
C GLY A 46 -17.63 5.08 -4.33
N ASP A 47 -16.90 5.21 -5.43
CA ASP A 47 -16.43 4.10 -6.27
C ASP A 47 -14.99 3.69 -5.90
N PHE A 48 -14.59 2.46 -6.26
CA PHE A 48 -13.27 1.96 -5.86
C PHE A 48 -12.15 2.80 -6.51
N TRP A 49 -12.33 3.20 -7.77
CA TRP A 49 -11.50 4.18 -8.46
C TRP A 49 -12.29 5.41 -8.86
N GLY A 50 -11.69 6.59 -8.79
CA GLY A 50 -12.36 7.83 -9.20
C GLY A 50 -12.68 7.89 -10.69
N PHE A 51 -11.85 7.26 -11.54
CA PHE A 51 -12.11 7.21 -12.98
C PHE A 51 -13.35 6.40 -13.37
N GLU A 52 -13.87 5.53 -12.50
CA GLU A 52 -15.08 4.72 -12.75
C GLU A 52 -16.30 5.61 -12.96
N ALA A 53 -16.42 6.70 -12.19
CA ALA A 53 -17.49 7.69 -12.32
C ALA A 53 -17.53 8.39 -13.69
N HIS A 54 -16.43 8.33 -14.46
CA HIS A 54 -16.30 8.96 -15.76
C HIS A 54 -16.39 7.99 -16.94
N ASN A 55 -16.66 6.70 -16.68
CA ASN A 55 -16.76 5.64 -17.71
C ASN A 55 -15.52 5.55 -18.61
N VAL A 56 -14.32 5.75 -18.06
CA VAL A 56 -13.05 5.65 -18.79
C VAL A 56 -12.18 4.53 -18.18
N VAL A 57 -11.43 3.83 -19.02
CA VAL A 57 -10.46 2.82 -18.58
C VAL A 57 -9.05 3.31 -18.92
N PRO A 58 -8.27 3.81 -17.95
CA PRO A 58 -6.93 4.34 -18.19
C PRO A 58 -5.93 3.23 -18.53
N ASP A 59 -4.87 3.58 -19.26
CA ASP A 59 -3.75 2.69 -19.59
C ASP A 59 -2.76 2.51 -18.42
N ILE A 60 -2.68 3.51 -17.54
CA ILE A 60 -1.83 3.54 -16.34
C ILE A 60 -2.61 4.16 -15.18
N VAL A 61 -2.51 3.56 -13.99
CA VAL A 61 -3.08 4.09 -12.75
C VAL A 61 -1.97 4.28 -11.72
N THR A 62 -1.83 5.48 -11.16
CA THR A 62 -0.91 5.76 -10.05
C THR A 62 -1.64 5.83 -8.72
N MET A 63 -1.09 5.22 -7.67
CA MET A 63 -1.70 5.20 -6.34
C MET A 63 -0.63 5.29 -5.24
N ALA A 64 -0.97 5.97 -4.14
CA ALA A 64 -0.13 6.13 -2.95
C ALA A 64 -0.97 6.67 -1.77
N LYS A 65 -0.32 7.34 -0.81
CA LYS A 65 -0.91 8.13 0.29
C LYS A 65 -1.51 7.29 1.44
N LYS A 66 -1.56 7.95 2.62
CA LYS A 66 -1.74 7.41 3.98
C LYS A 66 -2.95 6.48 4.23
N ALA A 67 -3.97 6.45 3.38
CA ALA A 67 -5.19 5.68 3.63
C ALA A 67 -5.44 4.56 2.62
N LYS A 68 -4.46 4.31 1.72
CA LYS A 68 -4.75 3.63 0.45
C LYS A 68 -3.80 2.50 0.11
N VAL A 69 -2.49 2.72 0.21
CA VAL A 69 -1.50 1.73 -0.28
C VAL A 69 -0.60 1.20 0.85
N GLY A 70 -0.76 1.65 2.09
CA GLY A 70 0.04 1.14 3.21
C GLY A 70 -0.46 1.53 4.61
N ASN A 71 -1.72 1.96 4.73
CA ASN A 71 -2.34 2.38 6.01
C ASN A 71 -1.46 3.30 6.90
N GLY A 72 -0.72 4.22 6.29
CA GLY A 72 0.22 5.14 6.96
C GLY A 72 1.69 4.87 6.64
N PHE A 73 2.00 3.67 6.16
CA PHE A 73 3.32 3.28 5.66
C PHE A 73 3.58 3.87 4.26
N PRO A 74 4.81 4.32 3.96
CA PRO A 74 5.16 4.83 2.63
C PRO A 74 5.12 3.72 1.58
N LEU A 75 4.00 3.59 0.87
CA LEU A 75 3.89 2.75 -0.32
C LEU A 75 3.19 3.50 -1.45
N GLY A 76 3.74 3.34 -2.63
CA GLY A 76 3.18 3.80 -3.89
C GLY A 76 3.24 2.68 -4.91
N ALA A 77 2.25 2.61 -5.78
CA ALA A 77 2.18 1.62 -6.84
C ALA A 77 1.73 2.27 -8.16
N VAL A 78 2.16 1.64 -9.24
CA VAL A 78 1.72 1.98 -10.60
C VAL A 78 1.20 0.71 -11.23
N VAL A 79 -0.03 0.73 -11.69
CA VAL A 79 -0.68 -0.39 -12.38
C VAL A 79 -0.79 -0.03 -13.86
N THR A 80 -0.42 -0.94 -14.74
CA THR A 80 -0.50 -0.75 -16.21
C THR A 80 -0.64 -2.08 -16.93
N THR A 81 -0.86 -2.04 -18.24
CA THR A 81 -0.98 -3.24 -19.08
C THR A 81 0.38 -3.94 -19.27
N PRO A 82 0.41 -5.26 -19.53
CA PRO A 82 1.64 -5.99 -19.77
C PRO A 82 2.44 -5.47 -20.97
N GLU A 83 1.77 -4.91 -21.97
CA GLU A 83 2.40 -4.31 -23.15
C GLU A 83 3.23 -3.07 -22.78
N ILE A 84 2.65 -2.16 -22.00
CA ILE A 84 3.32 -0.94 -21.53
C ILE A 84 4.43 -1.29 -20.55
N ALA A 85 4.18 -2.20 -19.61
CA ALA A 85 5.18 -2.67 -18.64
C ALA A 85 6.41 -3.28 -19.32
N ARG A 86 6.25 -3.93 -20.48
CA ARG A 86 7.35 -4.53 -21.25
C ARG A 86 8.35 -3.50 -21.77
N VAL A 87 7.97 -2.23 -21.91
CA VAL A 87 8.94 -1.19 -22.30
C VAL A 87 9.99 -0.98 -21.22
N LEU A 88 9.63 -1.15 -19.94
CA LEU A 88 10.55 -1.01 -18.82
C LEU A 88 11.59 -2.13 -18.77
N THR A 89 11.38 -3.29 -19.41
CA THR A 89 12.40 -4.35 -19.48
C THR A 89 13.57 -4.00 -20.39
N ARG A 90 13.41 -3.00 -21.26
CA ARG A 90 14.47 -2.47 -22.13
C ARG A 90 15.36 -1.43 -21.44
N ARG A 91 15.06 -1.09 -20.19
CA ARG A 91 15.76 -0.07 -19.39
C ARG A 91 16.06 -0.62 -18.00
N CYS A 92 17.12 -0.14 -17.36
CA CYS A 92 17.35 -0.45 -15.95
C CYS A 92 16.40 0.41 -15.12
N TYR A 93 15.33 -0.19 -14.59
CA TYR A 93 14.39 0.44 -13.67
C TYR A 93 14.56 -0.20 -12.30
N PHE A 94 15.05 0.57 -11.33
CA PHE A 94 15.40 0.10 -9.98
C PHE A 94 14.99 1.14 -8.94
N ASN A 95 14.42 0.68 -7.82
CA ASN A 95 14.07 1.52 -6.67
C ASN A 95 14.64 0.86 -5.40
N THR A 96 15.47 1.57 -4.63
CA THR A 96 16.14 1.04 -3.43
C THR A 96 15.17 0.52 -2.36
N PHE A 97 14.01 1.18 -2.19
CA PHE A 97 13.00 0.83 -1.19
C PHE A 97 11.65 0.42 -1.81
N GLY A 98 11.56 0.36 -3.14
CA GLY A 98 10.31 0.05 -3.84
C GLY A 98 9.96 -1.42 -3.71
N GLY A 99 8.80 -1.73 -3.13
CA GLY A 99 8.37 -3.11 -2.92
C GLY A 99 9.16 -3.84 -1.82
N ASN A 100 9.66 -3.13 -0.81
CA ASN A 100 10.29 -3.75 0.36
C ASN A 100 9.36 -4.78 1.03
N ALA A 101 9.94 -5.77 1.70
CA ALA A 101 9.20 -6.90 2.21
C ALA A 101 8.17 -6.47 3.27
N VAL A 102 8.44 -5.51 4.17
CA VAL A 102 7.43 -4.98 5.11
C VAL A 102 6.17 -4.49 4.39
N ALA A 103 6.34 -3.80 3.26
CA ALA A 103 5.23 -3.28 2.47
C ALA A 103 4.50 -4.33 1.62
N THR A 104 5.09 -5.53 1.42
CA THR A 104 4.63 -6.53 0.43
C THR A 104 4.53 -7.97 0.95
N THR A 105 4.78 -8.23 2.23
CA THR A 105 4.89 -9.61 2.75
C THR A 105 3.54 -10.34 2.79
N ALA A 106 3.55 -11.56 2.26
CA ALA A 106 2.45 -12.52 2.22
C ALA A 106 1.91 -13.04 3.57
N VAL A 107 2.41 -12.60 4.73
CA VAL A 107 1.89 -13.05 6.03
C VAL A 107 1.13 -11.97 6.80
N ILE A 108 1.18 -10.71 6.40
CA ILE A 108 0.45 -9.64 7.10
C ILE A 108 -1.00 -9.65 6.63
N GLY A 109 -1.92 -10.10 7.49
CA GLY A 109 -3.35 -10.19 7.17
C GLY A 109 -4.12 -8.90 7.41
N ASP A 110 -3.80 -8.16 8.48
CA ASP A 110 -4.46 -6.91 8.84
C ASP A 110 -3.56 -6.04 9.73
N VAL A 111 -3.70 -4.71 9.65
CA VAL A 111 -3.03 -3.76 10.55
C VAL A 111 -4.06 -2.78 11.10
N ARG A 112 -4.25 -2.82 12.42
CA ARG A 112 -5.30 -2.07 13.14
C ARG A 112 -4.72 -1.24 14.28
N GLY A 113 -5.42 -0.19 14.68
CA GLY A 113 -5.03 0.64 15.83
C GLY A 113 -5.05 2.14 15.56
N ARG A 114 -4.65 2.95 16.55
CA ARG A 114 -4.55 4.41 16.47
C ARG A 114 -3.38 4.91 17.32
N GLY A 115 -2.65 5.90 16.81
CA GLY A 115 -1.48 6.47 17.51
C GLY A 115 -0.39 5.42 17.74
N LEU A 116 0.19 5.39 18.94
CA LEU A 116 1.19 4.41 19.35
C LEU A 116 0.56 3.12 19.92
N MET A 117 -0.65 2.78 19.50
CA MET A 117 -1.30 1.51 19.87
C MET A 117 -1.74 0.81 18.59
N LEU A 118 -0.87 -0.06 18.08
CA LEU A 118 -1.04 -0.77 16.82
C LEU A 118 -1.04 -2.28 17.03
N GLY A 119 -1.79 -2.97 16.17
CA GLY A 119 -1.91 -4.41 16.09
C GLY A 119 -1.61 -4.87 14.67
N VAL A 120 -0.60 -5.73 14.49
CA VAL A 120 -0.26 -6.35 13.20
C VAL A 120 -0.67 -7.81 13.26
N GLU A 121 -1.70 -8.19 12.53
CA GLU A 121 -2.19 -9.56 12.46
C GLU A 121 -1.46 -10.36 11.39
N LEU A 122 -0.98 -11.55 11.77
CA LEU A 122 -0.29 -12.47 10.88
C LEU A 122 -1.18 -13.66 10.52
N VAL A 123 -1.27 -13.96 9.23
CA VAL A 123 -2.07 -15.05 8.67
C VAL A 123 -1.26 -15.86 7.67
N SER A 124 -1.46 -17.17 7.66
CA SER A 124 -0.81 -18.10 6.73
C SER A 124 -1.63 -18.29 5.45
N ASP A 125 -2.94 -18.07 5.53
CA ASP A 125 -3.87 -18.01 4.40
C ASP A 125 -4.74 -16.75 4.49
N HIS A 126 -4.66 -15.90 3.47
CA HIS A 126 -5.39 -14.63 3.41
C HIS A 126 -6.89 -14.77 3.12
N LYS A 127 -7.30 -15.83 2.42
CA LYS A 127 -8.71 -16.08 2.09
C LYS A 127 -9.45 -16.62 3.30
N LEU A 128 -8.84 -17.59 3.99
CA LEU A 128 -9.41 -18.22 5.17
C LEU A 128 -9.10 -17.46 6.47
N LYS A 129 -8.20 -16.47 6.41
CA LYS A 129 -7.66 -15.75 7.56
C LYS A 129 -7.11 -16.71 8.63
N THR A 130 -6.42 -17.76 8.17
CA THR A 130 -5.86 -18.77 9.07
C THR A 130 -4.74 -18.15 9.89
N PRO A 131 -4.81 -18.19 11.24
CA PRO A 131 -3.79 -17.58 12.10
C PRO A 131 -2.40 -18.18 11.90
N ALA A 132 -1.39 -17.34 11.67
CA ALA A 132 0.01 -17.75 11.53
C ALA A 132 0.71 -17.83 12.89
N THR A 133 0.20 -18.65 13.82
CA THR A 133 0.66 -18.65 15.22
C THR A 133 2.13 -19.10 15.37
N ALA A 134 2.58 -20.07 14.57
CA ALA A 134 3.95 -20.58 14.66
C ALA A 134 4.96 -19.58 14.07
N GLU A 135 4.62 -18.98 12.95
CA GLU A 135 5.38 -17.95 12.25
C GLU A 135 5.48 -16.69 13.11
N THR A 136 4.37 -16.31 13.77
CA THR A 136 4.35 -15.18 14.72
C THR A 136 5.37 -15.38 15.84
N LEU A 137 5.48 -16.59 16.40
CA LEU A 137 6.47 -16.89 17.43
C LEU A 137 7.89 -16.84 16.89
N HIS A 138 8.12 -17.40 15.70
CA HIS A 138 9.44 -17.38 15.06
C HIS A 138 9.93 -15.95 14.79
N ILE A 139 9.07 -15.11 14.20
CA ILE A 139 9.38 -13.70 13.93
C ILE A 139 9.62 -12.95 15.25
N MET A 140 8.81 -13.21 16.28
CA MET A 140 8.98 -12.59 17.60
C MET A 140 10.33 -12.93 18.24
N ASP A 141 10.75 -14.19 18.17
CA ASP A 141 12.05 -14.63 18.70
C ASP A 141 13.20 -13.98 17.92
N GLN A 142 13.11 -13.87 16.60
CA GLN A 142 14.12 -13.18 15.80
C GLN A 142 14.18 -11.68 16.09
N MET A 143 13.03 -11.00 16.21
CA MET A 143 12.98 -9.59 16.60
C MET A 143 13.62 -9.36 17.98
N LYS A 144 13.44 -10.30 18.91
CA LYS A 144 14.07 -10.26 20.23
C LYS A 144 15.60 -10.35 20.15
N GLU A 145 16.15 -11.21 19.28
CA GLU A 145 17.60 -11.29 19.03
C GLU A 145 18.16 -9.99 18.42
N LEU A 146 17.35 -9.23 17.69
CA LEU A 146 17.69 -7.90 17.16
C LEU A 146 17.49 -6.76 18.18
N GLY A 147 17.12 -7.09 19.43
CA GLY A 147 16.87 -6.11 20.49
C GLY A 147 15.51 -5.43 20.43
N VAL A 148 14.58 -5.89 19.58
CA VAL A 148 13.22 -5.34 19.47
C VAL A 148 12.22 -6.24 20.18
N LEU A 149 11.63 -5.71 21.26
CA LEU A 149 10.62 -6.42 22.05
C LEU A 149 9.21 -5.99 21.60
N VAL A 150 8.49 -6.90 20.96
CA VAL A 150 7.08 -6.72 20.61
C VAL A 150 6.19 -7.66 21.43
N GLY A 151 5.03 -7.16 21.87
CA GLY A 151 4.05 -8.00 22.56
C GLY A 151 3.29 -8.87 21.56
N LYS A 152 2.78 -10.02 21.99
CA LYS A 152 1.83 -10.84 21.21
C LYS A 152 0.44 -10.81 21.84
N GLY A 153 -0.59 -10.86 21.01
CA GLY A 153 -2.00 -10.83 21.39
C GLY A 153 -2.89 -11.47 20.35
N GLY A 154 -4.19 -11.18 20.42
CA GLY A 154 -5.21 -11.88 19.63
C GLY A 154 -5.58 -13.23 20.23
N PHE A 155 -6.79 -13.72 19.94
CA PHE A 155 -7.32 -14.97 20.50
C PHE A 155 -6.43 -16.18 20.17
N PHE A 156 -5.82 -16.17 18.98
CA PHE A 156 -4.93 -17.23 18.49
C PHE A 156 -3.44 -16.91 18.67
N GLY A 157 -3.10 -15.80 19.32
CA GLY A 157 -1.71 -15.39 19.56
C GLY A 157 -0.93 -14.98 18.31
N ASN A 158 -1.62 -14.61 17.23
CA ASN A 158 -1.06 -14.29 15.91
C ASN A 158 -1.00 -12.78 15.63
N VAL A 159 -1.12 -11.93 16.65
CA VAL A 159 -1.15 -10.47 16.49
C VAL A 159 -0.01 -9.84 17.27
N PHE A 160 0.88 -9.12 16.60
CA PHE A 160 1.85 -8.26 17.28
C PHE A 160 1.16 -7.03 17.83
N ARG A 161 1.38 -6.77 19.11
CA ARG A 161 0.94 -5.58 19.84
C ARG A 161 2.11 -4.62 19.96
N ILE A 162 2.02 -3.52 19.24
CA ILE A 162 3.02 -2.45 19.22
C ILE A 162 2.45 -1.32 20.07
N THR A 163 2.96 -1.22 21.30
CA THR A 163 2.61 -0.18 22.28
C THR A 163 3.87 0.37 22.94
N PRO A 164 4.68 1.15 22.20
CA PRO A 164 5.93 1.69 22.74
C PRO A 164 5.68 2.84 23.74
N PRO A 165 6.70 3.23 24.52
CA PRO A 165 6.64 4.41 25.39
C PRO A 165 6.28 5.70 24.63
N LEU A 166 5.72 6.71 25.29
CA LEU A 166 5.33 7.97 24.62
C LEU A 166 6.50 8.83 24.13
N CYS A 167 7.72 8.53 24.58
CA CYS A 167 8.95 9.15 24.07
C CYS A 167 9.51 8.47 22.81
N PHE A 168 8.80 7.47 22.26
CA PHE A 168 9.20 6.76 21.06
C PHE A 168 9.34 7.73 19.88
N THR A 169 10.53 7.72 19.28
CA THR A 169 10.89 8.63 18.21
C THR A 169 10.60 8.02 16.84
N LYS A 170 10.78 8.82 15.80
CA LYS A 170 10.68 8.32 14.42
C LYS A 170 11.80 7.30 14.13
N ASP A 171 13.01 7.54 14.60
CA ASP A 171 14.15 6.65 14.34
C ASP A 171 13.93 5.28 15.01
N ASP A 172 13.31 5.24 16.20
CA ASP A 172 12.91 3.99 16.85
C ASP A 172 11.83 3.23 16.06
N ALA A 173 10.90 3.98 15.43
CA ALA A 173 9.87 3.40 14.56
C ALA A 173 10.48 2.76 13.31
N ASP A 174 11.43 3.46 12.70
CA ASP A 174 12.16 2.99 11.52
C ASP A 174 12.95 1.72 11.86
N TYR A 175 13.65 1.67 13.01
CA TYR A 175 14.36 0.47 13.46
C TYR A 175 13.42 -0.72 13.76
N LEU A 176 12.26 -0.48 14.39
CA LEU A 176 11.25 -1.52 14.63
C LEU A 176 10.76 -2.15 13.33
N VAL A 177 10.52 -1.32 12.32
CA VAL A 177 10.08 -1.74 10.99
C VAL A 177 11.17 -2.55 10.30
N GLU A 178 12.42 -2.09 10.32
CA GLU A 178 13.57 -2.80 9.75
C GLU A 178 13.80 -4.17 10.40
N ALA A 179 13.72 -4.24 11.74
CA ALA A 179 13.83 -5.50 12.47
C ALA A 179 12.70 -6.48 12.13
N MET A 180 11.48 -5.98 11.96
CA MET A 180 10.35 -6.80 11.52
C MET A 180 10.54 -7.30 10.09
N ASP A 181 11.05 -6.46 9.19
CA ASP A 181 11.37 -6.82 7.80
C ASP A 181 12.39 -7.96 7.76
N TYR A 182 13.48 -7.79 8.51
CA TYR A 182 14.56 -8.75 8.53
C TYR A 182 14.07 -10.10 9.04
N SER A 183 13.35 -10.14 10.16
CA SER A 183 12.82 -11.38 10.74
C SER A 183 11.84 -12.07 9.79
N VAL A 184 10.94 -11.31 9.18
CA VAL A 184 10.00 -11.85 8.19
C VAL A 184 10.72 -12.40 6.95
N SER A 185 11.80 -11.76 6.50
CA SER A 185 12.60 -12.23 5.35
C SER A 185 13.36 -13.54 5.62
N LYS A 186 13.48 -13.93 6.89
CA LYS A 186 14.20 -15.13 7.37
C LYS A 186 13.27 -16.29 7.72
N MET A 187 11.98 -16.16 7.43
CA MET A 187 11.01 -17.26 7.49
C MET A 187 11.33 -18.40 6.52
#